data_AF-A0A7S2L3V8-F1
#
_entry.id   AF-A0A7S2L3V8-F1
#
_cell.length_a   1.000
_cell.length_b   1.000
_cell.length_c   1.000
_cell.angle_alpha   90.00
_cell.angle_beta   90.00
_cell.angle_gamma   90.00
#
_symmetry.space_group_name_H-M   'P 1'
#
loop_
_entity.id
_entity.type
_entity.pdbx_description
1 polymer ?
#
loop_
_entity_poly.entity_id
_entity_poly.type
_entity_poly.pdbx_seq_one_letter_code
_entity_poly.pdbx_strand_id
1 'polypeptide(L)'
;RDRRYDYKLLTKKWKKEIGKAENPVARKHAEDQSLVYDSLQVAHKCILNSFYGYVMRKGARWRSMEMAGIVTLTGGNIIKQARELVEQIGRPLELDTDGIWCILPGTFPDKYFLKTQSGGSIMVEYPCAMLNAAIHHNFTNHQYQTLTTTKDGTKQYDTRSECSIFFEVDGPYRCMVIPSGLEEGVLLKKRYAV
;
A
#
# COMPACT_ATOMS: atom_id res chain seq x y z
N ARG A 1 3.86 -2.41 12.12
CA ARG A 1 3.18 -2.61 10.83
C ARG A 1 1.93 -3.48 11.01
N ASP A 2 2.06 -4.73 11.46
CA ASP A 2 0.96 -5.70 11.47
C ASP A 2 -0.24 -5.25 12.33
N ARG A 3 0.02 -4.69 13.52
CA ARG A 3 -1.03 -4.06 14.35
C ARG A 3 -1.86 -2.99 13.61
N ARG A 4 -1.23 -2.22 12.70
CA ARG A 4 -1.97 -1.25 11.87
C ARG A 4 -2.88 -1.98 10.87
N TYR A 5 -2.42 -3.09 10.30
CA TYR A 5 -3.22 -3.91 9.40
C TYR A 5 -4.42 -4.52 10.11
N ASP A 6 -4.29 -4.96 11.36
CA ASP A 6 -5.43 -5.44 12.17
C ASP A 6 -6.52 -4.37 12.27
N TYR A 7 -6.14 -3.12 12.60
CA TYR A 7 -7.08 -2.01 12.65
C TYR A 7 -7.67 -1.67 11.26
N LYS A 8 -6.85 -1.69 10.19
CA LYS A 8 -7.33 -1.47 8.83
C LYS A 8 -8.38 -2.52 8.41
N LEU A 9 -8.17 -3.79 8.76
CA LEU A 9 -9.13 -4.88 8.52
C LEU A 9 -10.41 -4.68 9.33
N LEU A 10 -10.30 -4.27 10.59
CA LEU A 10 -11.45 -3.95 11.43
C LEU A 10 -12.24 -2.75 10.89
N THR A 11 -11.58 -1.69 10.43
CA THR A 11 -12.24 -0.56 9.75
C THR A 11 -13.02 -1.05 8.52
N LYS A 12 -12.41 -1.88 7.67
CA LYS A 12 -13.10 -2.45 6.49
C LYS A 12 -14.29 -3.32 6.88
N LYS A 13 -14.17 -4.11 7.95
CA LYS A 13 -15.27 -4.92 8.48
C LYS A 13 -16.42 -4.04 8.94
N TRP A 14 -16.18 -3.06 9.80
CA TRP A 14 -17.23 -2.19 10.34
C TRP A 14 -17.88 -1.30 9.28
N LYS A 15 -17.13 -0.81 8.29
CA LYS A 15 -17.71 -0.12 7.12
C LYS A 15 -18.72 -0.98 6.35
N LYS A 16 -18.48 -2.30 6.25
CA LYS A 16 -19.44 -3.22 5.65
C LYS A 16 -20.67 -3.44 6.53
N GLU A 17 -20.48 -3.51 7.85
CA GLU A 17 -21.59 -3.69 8.78
C GLU A 17 -22.53 -2.46 8.83
N ILE A 18 -22.04 -1.24 8.59
CA ILE A 18 -22.91 -0.05 8.41
C ILE A 18 -23.94 -0.29 7.29
N GLY A 19 -23.51 -0.89 6.16
CA GLY A 19 -24.39 -1.19 5.04
C GLY A 19 -25.37 -2.34 5.27
N LYS A 20 -25.13 -3.18 6.29
CA LYS A 20 -26.00 -4.30 6.67
C LYS A 20 -26.92 -3.99 7.84
N ALA A 21 -26.74 -2.86 8.51
CA ALA A 21 -27.49 -2.53 9.70
C ALA A 21 -28.97 -2.28 9.38
N GLU A 22 -29.86 -3.05 10.00
CA GLU A 22 -31.31 -2.97 9.78
C GLU A 22 -31.98 -1.90 10.65
N ASN A 23 -31.38 -1.55 11.79
CA ASN A 23 -31.95 -0.59 12.74
C ASN A 23 -31.01 0.60 13.02
N PRO A 24 -31.54 1.77 13.43
CA PRO A 24 -30.74 2.97 13.66
C PRO A 24 -29.68 2.82 14.75
N VAL A 25 -29.95 2.02 15.79
CA VAL A 25 -29.03 1.82 16.93
C VAL A 25 -27.80 1.02 16.51
N ALA A 26 -28.00 -0.09 15.78
CA ALA A 26 -26.94 -0.92 15.23
C ALA A 26 -26.13 -0.16 14.18
N ARG A 27 -26.79 0.66 13.35
CA ARG A 27 -26.11 1.52 12.39
C ARG A 27 -25.19 2.52 13.08
N LYS A 28 -25.70 3.24 14.10
CA LYS A 28 -24.90 4.19 14.87
C LYS A 28 -23.72 3.49 15.55
N HIS A 29 -23.93 2.32 16.14
CA HIS A 29 -22.86 1.53 16.74
C HIS A 29 -21.78 1.15 15.72
N ALA A 30 -22.17 0.70 14.52
CA ALA A 30 -21.23 0.36 13.45
C ALA A 30 -20.47 1.59 12.92
N GLU A 31 -21.14 2.74 12.83
CA GLU A 31 -20.52 4.04 12.48
C GLU A 31 -19.48 4.46 13.53
N ASP A 32 -19.83 4.39 14.82
CA ASP A 32 -18.92 4.69 15.93
C ASP A 32 -17.69 3.76 15.93
N GLN A 33 -17.91 2.44 15.76
CA GLN A 33 -16.81 1.48 15.68
C GLN A 33 -15.92 1.74 14.46
N SER A 34 -16.51 1.99 13.29
CA SER A 34 -15.75 2.34 12.08
C SER A 34 -14.87 3.58 12.31
N LEU A 35 -15.41 4.62 12.96
CA LEU A 35 -14.68 5.85 13.28
C LEU A 35 -13.51 5.58 14.23
N VAL A 36 -13.72 4.79 15.29
CA VAL A 36 -12.67 4.43 16.24
C VAL A 36 -11.53 3.69 15.56
N TYR A 37 -11.84 2.64 14.78
CA TYR A 37 -10.79 1.86 14.11
C TYR A 37 -10.08 2.64 13.01
N ASP A 38 -10.79 3.51 12.29
CA ASP A 38 -10.15 4.41 11.33
C ASP A 38 -9.18 5.37 12.02
N SER A 39 -9.57 5.94 13.15
CA SER A 39 -8.70 6.80 13.96
C SER A 39 -7.47 6.03 14.45
N LEU A 40 -7.63 4.79 14.92
CA LEU A 40 -6.54 3.94 15.38
C LEU A 40 -5.57 3.57 14.24
N GLN A 41 -6.06 3.24 13.04
CA GLN A 41 -5.17 2.92 11.92
C GLN A 41 -4.40 4.15 11.43
N VAL A 42 -5.01 5.34 11.44
CA VAL A 42 -4.32 6.60 11.10
C VAL A 42 -3.25 6.93 12.13
N ALA A 43 -3.55 6.80 13.43
CA ALA A 43 -2.56 7.02 14.48
C ALA A 43 -1.34 6.10 14.30
N HIS A 44 -1.57 4.82 14.00
CA HIS A 44 -0.50 3.87 13.72
C HIS A 44 0.22 4.14 12.40
N LYS A 45 -0.43 4.76 11.41
CA LYS A 45 0.23 5.25 10.17
C LYS A 45 1.27 6.31 10.50
N CYS A 46 0.92 7.29 11.34
CA CYS A 46 1.84 8.34 11.77
C CYS A 46 3.06 7.76 12.49
N ILE A 47 2.85 6.81 13.41
CA ILE A 47 3.95 6.12 14.10
C ILE A 47 4.82 5.34 13.11
N LEU A 48 4.21 4.59 12.19
CA LEU A 48 4.92 3.79 11.19
C LEU A 48 5.82 4.67 10.31
N ASN A 49 5.29 5.77 9.78
CA ASN A 49 6.06 6.72 8.97
C ASN A 49 7.13 7.43 9.79
N SER A 50 6.88 7.64 11.09
CA SER A 50 7.86 8.22 12.01
C SER A 50 9.07 7.33 12.24
N PHE A 51 8.99 5.99 12.11
CA PHE A 51 10.19 5.13 12.19
C PHE A 51 11.21 5.46 11.10
N TYR A 52 10.73 5.70 9.87
CA TYR A 52 11.58 6.16 8.77
C TYR A 52 12.13 7.57 9.02
N GLY A 53 11.28 8.52 9.46
CA GLY A 53 11.74 9.87 9.79
C GLY A 53 12.73 9.91 10.98
N TYR A 54 12.59 8.98 11.93
CA TYR A 54 13.40 8.93 13.14
C TYR A 54 14.88 8.71 12.86
N VAL A 55 15.22 7.88 11.86
CA VAL A 55 16.63 7.58 11.55
C VAL A 55 17.41 8.79 11.03
N MET A 56 16.73 9.87 10.66
CA MET A 56 17.35 11.15 10.26
C MET A 56 17.28 12.22 11.35
N ARG A 57 16.55 11.98 12.45
CA ARG A 57 16.36 12.98 13.52
C ARG A 57 17.67 13.28 14.24
N LYS A 58 17.95 14.57 14.45
CA LYS A 58 19.11 15.02 15.27
C LYS A 58 18.97 14.49 16.70
N GLY A 59 20.03 13.88 17.22
CA GLY A 59 20.05 13.28 18.56
C GLY A 59 19.29 11.94 18.68
N ALA A 60 18.85 11.33 17.57
CA ALA A 60 18.31 9.98 17.60
C ALA A 60 19.39 8.97 18.00
N ARG A 61 19.02 7.98 18.83
CA ARG A 61 19.93 6.92 19.28
C ARG A 61 20.37 6.01 18.14
N TRP A 62 19.49 5.81 17.16
CA TRP A 62 19.73 5.01 15.96
C TRP A 62 19.65 5.87 14.71
N ARG A 63 20.48 6.92 14.65
CA ARG A 63 20.58 7.78 13.47
C ARG A 63 21.43 7.10 12.40
N SER A 64 20.92 6.95 11.17
CA SER A 64 21.67 6.49 10.00
C SER A 64 21.14 7.18 8.74
N MET A 65 22.03 7.90 8.06
CA MET A 65 21.71 8.59 6.81
C MET A 65 21.65 7.60 5.64
N GLU A 66 22.51 6.60 5.69
CA GLU A 66 22.64 5.53 4.71
C GLU A 66 21.35 4.72 4.65
N MET A 67 20.81 4.31 5.80
CA MET A 67 19.54 3.58 5.86
C MET A 67 18.40 4.40 5.24
N ALA A 68 18.32 5.70 5.57
CA ALA A 68 17.30 6.57 5.01
C ALA A 68 17.45 6.76 3.48
N GLY A 69 18.69 6.91 3.01
CA GLY A 69 19.03 7.02 1.59
C GLY A 69 18.65 5.75 0.81
N ILE A 70 18.99 4.57 1.34
CA ILE A 70 18.65 3.28 0.73
C ILE A 70 17.13 3.12 0.59
N VAL A 71 16.37 3.43 1.64
CA VAL A 71 14.89 3.35 1.61
C VAL A 71 14.33 4.32 0.56
N THR A 72 14.79 5.56 0.52
CA THR A 72 14.32 6.57 -0.44
C THR A 72 14.62 6.16 -1.88
N LEU A 73 15.85 5.73 -2.14
CA LEU A 73 16.28 5.33 -3.48
C LEU A 73 15.52 4.09 -3.95
N THR A 74 15.34 3.09 -3.07
CA THR A 74 14.59 1.88 -3.39
C THR A 74 13.13 2.20 -3.69
N GLY A 75 12.49 3.03 -2.85
CA GLY A 75 11.12 3.50 -3.10
C GLY A 75 10.98 4.27 -4.43
N GLY A 76 11.93 5.16 -4.71
CA GLY A 76 12.01 5.88 -5.98
C GLY A 76 12.16 4.96 -7.20
N ASN A 77 12.95 3.89 -7.08
CA ASN A 77 13.10 2.90 -8.15
C ASN A 77 11.84 2.06 -8.35
N ILE A 78 11.16 1.66 -7.26
CA ILE A 78 9.89 0.91 -7.33
C ILE A 78 8.83 1.74 -8.06
N ILE A 79 8.62 2.99 -7.64
CA ILE A 79 7.57 3.83 -8.23
C ILE A 79 7.88 4.20 -9.68
N LYS A 80 9.17 4.37 -10.02
CA LYS A 80 9.61 4.62 -11.39
C LYS A 80 9.30 3.42 -12.30
N GLN A 81 9.65 2.21 -11.89
CA GLN A 81 9.34 0.99 -12.67
C GLN A 81 7.82 0.79 -12.82
N ALA A 82 7.05 1.02 -11.76
CA ALA A 82 5.59 0.95 -11.82
C ALA A 82 5.01 1.96 -12.83
N ARG A 83 5.51 3.21 -12.83
CA ARG A 83 5.12 4.23 -13.79
C ARG A 83 5.47 3.85 -15.23
N GLU A 84 6.68 3.37 -15.47
CA GLU A 84 7.13 2.90 -16.80
C GLU A 84 6.24 1.78 -17.35
N LEU A 85 5.74 0.88 -16.49
CA LEU A 85 4.78 -0.15 -16.90
C LEU A 85 3.40 0.45 -17.20
N VAL A 86 2.89 1.33 -16.33
CA VAL A 86 1.59 2.00 -16.51
C VAL A 86 1.56 2.83 -17.80
N GLU A 87 2.67 3.43 -18.22
CA GLU A 87 2.77 4.19 -19.47
C GLU A 87 2.61 3.35 -20.73
N GLN A 88 2.93 2.06 -20.67
CA GLN A 88 2.80 1.17 -21.83
C GLN A 88 1.36 0.71 -22.04
N ILE A 89 0.53 0.76 -20.99
CA ILE A 89 -0.84 0.22 -20.98
C ILE A 89 -1.93 1.30 -20.78
N GLY A 90 -1.53 2.51 -20.40
CA GLY A 90 -2.44 3.60 -20.07
C GLY A 90 -1.70 4.93 -19.98
N ARG A 91 -2.26 5.87 -19.21
CA ARG A 91 -1.65 7.20 -19.02
C ARG A 91 -1.53 7.52 -17.54
N PRO A 92 -0.30 7.65 -16.99
CA PRO A 92 -0.12 8.22 -15.67
C PRO A 92 -0.49 9.71 -15.71
N LEU A 93 -1.09 10.18 -14.63
CA LEU A 93 -1.56 11.55 -14.47
C LEU A 93 -0.75 12.31 -13.42
N GLU A 94 -0.53 11.70 -12.26
CA GLU A 94 0.23 12.27 -11.15
C GLU A 94 0.97 11.15 -10.40
N LEU A 95 2.17 11.43 -9.93
CA LEU A 95 2.99 10.49 -9.17
C LEU A 95 3.43 11.17 -7.86
N ASP A 96 3.10 10.55 -6.73
CA ASP A 96 3.52 11.03 -5.41
C ASP A 96 4.11 9.89 -4.58
N THR A 97 5.41 9.96 -4.31
CA THR A 97 6.19 9.10 -3.40
C THR A 97 6.05 7.59 -3.61
N ASP A 98 4.89 7.03 -3.30
CA ASP A 98 4.51 5.61 -3.33
C ASP A 98 3.18 5.33 -4.07
N GLY A 99 2.56 6.36 -4.68
CA GLY A 99 1.30 6.26 -5.41
C GLY A 99 1.35 6.81 -6.84
N ILE A 100 0.56 6.20 -7.73
CA ILE A 100 0.38 6.63 -9.11
C ILE A 100 -1.11 6.82 -9.36
N TRP A 101 -1.50 8.04 -9.72
CA TRP A 101 -2.78 8.30 -10.35
C TRP A 101 -2.67 8.02 -11.83
N CYS A 102 -3.53 7.18 -12.39
CA CYS A 102 -3.50 6.84 -13.80
C CYS A 102 -4.91 6.59 -14.34
N ILE A 103 -5.02 6.66 -15.66
CA ILE A 103 -6.18 6.20 -16.41
C ILE A 103 -5.77 5.00 -17.26
N LEU A 104 -6.59 3.96 -17.19
CA LEU A 104 -6.48 2.76 -18.03
C LEU A 104 -7.67 2.73 -19.00
N PRO A 105 -7.53 2.09 -20.18
CA PRO A 105 -8.65 1.89 -21.10
C PRO A 105 -9.84 1.21 -20.41
N GLY A 106 -11.07 1.58 -20.76
CA GLY A 106 -12.27 0.96 -20.18
C GLY A 106 -12.45 -0.53 -20.51
N THR A 107 -11.74 -1.01 -21.53
CA THR A 107 -11.67 -2.44 -21.91
C THR A 107 -10.53 -3.19 -21.23
N PHE A 108 -9.72 -2.51 -20.41
CA PHE A 108 -8.59 -3.13 -19.73
C PHE A 108 -9.09 -4.12 -18.65
N PRO A 109 -8.44 -5.28 -18.48
CA PRO A 109 -8.74 -6.23 -17.41
C PRO A 109 -8.78 -5.56 -16.02
N ASP A 110 -9.93 -5.59 -15.35
CA ASP A 110 -10.11 -5.00 -14.01
C ASP A 110 -10.21 -6.10 -12.93
N LYS A 111 -11.41 -6.59 -12.63
CA LYS A 111 -11.65 -7.53 -11.51
C LYS A 111 -12.10 -8.90 -11.98
N TYR A 112 -11.46 -9.93 -11.44
CA TYR A 112 -11.80 -11.33 -11.67
C TYR A 112 -12.14 -12.02 -10.35
N PHE A 113 -13.13 -12.91 -10.37
CA PHE A 113 -13.52 -13.72 -9.21
C PHE A 113 -13.13 -15.18 -9.45
N LEU A 114 -12.10 -15.64 -8.74
CA LEU A 114 -11.63 -17.02 -8.79
C LEU A 114 -12.39 -17.85 -7.77
N LYS A 115 -13.10 -18.88 -8.22
CA LYS A 115 -13.80 -19.83 -7.35
C LYS A 115 -12.81 -20.84 -6.78
N THR A 116 -12.82 -21.03 -5.47
CA THR A 116 -12.02 -22.05 -4.80
C THR A 116 -12.77 -23.38 -4.79
N GLN A 117 -12.03 -24.50 -4.71
CA GLN A 117 -12.62 -25.83 -4.56
C GLN A 117 -13.44 -25.97 -3.27
N SER A 118 -13.09 -25.18 -2.24
CA SER A 118 -13.83 -25.08 -0.97
C SER A 118 -15.11 -24.23 -1.05
N GLY A 119 -15.48 -23.73 -2.23
CA GLY A 119 -16.71 -22.94 -2.44
C GLY A 119 -16.59 -21.45 -2.13
N GLY A 120 -15.40 -20.97 -1.75
CA GLY A 120 -15.10 -19.55 -1.58
C GLY A 120 -14.82 -18.85 -2.91
N SER A 121 -14.76 -17.51 -2.88
CA SER A 121 -14.35 -16.70 -4.03
C SER A 121 -13.24 -15.75 -3.63
N ILE A 122 -12.18 -15.71 -4.43
CA ILE A 122 -11.07 -14.77 -4.28
C ILE A 122 -11.19 -13.72 -5.37
N MET A 123 -11.20 -12.45 -4.99
CA MET A 123 -11.20 -11.33 -5.93
C MET A 123 -9.76 -10.98 -6.30
N VAL A 124 -9.47 -10.93 -7.59
CA VAL A 124 -8.19 -10.52 -8.15
C VAL A 124 -8.40 -9.22 -8.92
N GLU A 125 -7.74 -8.15 -8.49
CA GLU A 125 -7.70 -6.88 -9.20
C GLU A 125 -6.46 -6.90 -10.10
N TYR A 126 -6.64 -7.15 -11.38
CA TYR A 126 -5.57 -7.45 -12.33
C TYR A 126 -4.49 -6.36 -12.42
N PRO A 127 -4.81 -5.04 -12.49
CA PRO A 127 -3.79 -4.00 -12.52
C PRO A 127 -2.87 -4.04 -11.28
N CYS A 128 -3.47 -4.28 -10.11
CA CYS A 128 -2.76 -4.41 -8.84
C CYS A 128 -1.90 -5.68 -8.80
N ALA A 129 -2.46 -6.82 -9.22
CA ALA A 129 -1.76 -8.10 -9.27
C ALA A 129 -0.56 -8.07 -10.22
N MET A 130 -0.70 -7.45 -11.39
CA MET A 130 0.36 -7.25 -12.37
C MET A 130 1.53 -6.44 -11.79
N LEU A 131 1.24 -5.29 -11.16
CA LEU A 131 2.27 -4.47 -10.53
C LEU A 131 2.96 -5.21 -9.37
N ASN A 132 2.20 -5.94 -8.55
CA ASN A 132 2.76 -6.73 -7.46
C ASN A 132 3.63 -7.88 -7.97
N ALA A 133 3.27 -8.55 -9.06
CA ALA A 133 4.12 -9.56 -9.67
C ALA A 133 5.46 -8.98 -10.13
N ALA A 134 5.45 -7.80 -10.76
CA ALA A 134 6.67 -7.11 -11.17
C ALA A 134 7.53 -6.69 -9.96
N ILE A 135 6.93 -6.17 -8.89
CA ILE A 135 7.65 -5.85 -7.66
C ILE A 135 8.32 -7.09 -7.07
N HIS A 136 7.57 -8.18 -6.91
CA HIS A 136 8.10 -9.40 -6.33
C HIS A 136 9.22 -9.99 -7.19
N HIS A 137 9.15 -9.86 -8.51
CA HIS A 137 10.23 -10.30 -9.38
C HIS A 137 11.51 -9.47 -9.21
N ASN A 138 11.38 -8.14 -9.11
CA ASN A 138 12.53 -7.22 -9.19
C ASN A 138 13.10 -6.82 -7.81
N PHE A 139 12.32 -6.91 -6.75
CA PHE A 139 12.65 -6.33 -5.43
C PHE A 139 12.54 -7.33 -4.27
N THR A 140 12.42 -8.63 -4.54
CA THR A 140 12.47 -9.64 -3.47
C THR A 140 13.89 -9.74 -2.90
N ASN A 141 14.00 -9.67 -1.58
CA ASN A 141 15.26 -9.95 -0.90
C ASN A 141 15.42 -11.47 -0.71
N HIS A 142 16.25 -12.10 -1.55
CA HIS A 142 16.55 -13.53 -1.48
C HIS A 142 17.57 -13.91 -0.40
N GLN A 143 18.10 -12.92 0.34
CA GLN A 143 19.18 -13.08 1.31
C GLN A 143 18.72 -12.83 2.75
N TYR A 144 17.40 -12.83 3.02
CA TYR A 144 16.88 -12.50 4.34
C TYR A 144 17.18 -13.63 5.33
N GLN A 145 18.00 -13.36 6.35
CA GLN A 145 18.39 -14.35 7.34
C GLN A 145 17.60 -14.18 8.64
N THR A 146 17.18 -15.29 9.23
CA THR A 146 16.53 -15.33 10.55
C THR A 146 17.27 -16.30 11.46
N LEU A 147 17.53 -15.89 12.70
CA LEU A 147 18.12 -16.76 13.71
C LEU A 147 17.09 -17.82 14.12
N THR A 148 17.44 -19.08 13.95
CA THR A 148 16.66 -20.23 14.39
C THR A 148 17.47 -21.02 15.41
N THR A 149 16.76 -21.69 16.32
CA THR A 149 17.36 -22.57 17.31
C THR A 149 16.91 -23.99 17.01
N THR A 150 17.87 -24.90 16.84
CA THR A 150 17.57 -26.32 16.65
C THR A 150 17.00 -26.92 17.94
N LYS A 151 16.41 -28.12 17.86
CA LYS A 151 15.83 -28.79 19.03
C LYS A 151 16.85 -29.04 20.14
N ASP A 152 18.10 -29.17 19.75
CA ASP A 152 19.32 -29.38 20.54
C ASP A 152 19.94 -28.07 21.08
N GLY A 153 19.33 -26.91 20.82
CA GLY A 153 19.76 -25.61 21.37
C GLY A 153 20.83 -24.89 20.53
N THR A 154 21.24 -25.46 19.40
CA THR A 154 22.23 -24.87 18.49
C THR A 154 21.61 -23.68 17.75
N LYS A 155 22.32 -22.55 17.74
CA LYS A 155 21.92 -21.34 17.00
C LYS A 155 22.40 -21.44 15.55
N GLN A 156 21.49 -21.32 14.60
CA GLN A 156 21.78 -21.32 13.17
C GLN A 156 20.99 -20.23 12.44
N TYR A 157 21.48 -19.75 11.31
CA TYR A 157 20.74 -18.80 10.48
C TYR A 157 20.07 -19.53 9.31
N ASP A 158 18.76 -19.34 9.17
CA ASP A 158 18.00 -19.79 8.02
C ASP A 158 17.83 -18.63 7.03
N THR A 159 18.06 -18.89 5.74
CA THR A 159 17.93 -17.88 4.68
C THR A 159 16.65 -18.10 3.92
N ARG A 160 15.86 -17.05 3.75
CA ARG A 160 14.60 -17.09 2.99
C ARG A 160 14.47 -15.89 2.07
N SER A 161 13.60 -16.05 1.07
CA SER A 161 13.16 -14.94 0.24
C SER A 161 12.08 -14.15 0.97
N GLU A 162 12.26 -12.84 1.08
CA GLU A 162 11.30 -11.94 1.74
C GLU A 162 10.97 -10.76 0.83
N CYS A 163 9.67 -10.55 0.62
CA CYS A 163 9.14 -9.33 0.02
C CYS A 163 7.78 -9.03 0.64
N SER A 164 7.66 -7.87 1.27
CA SER A 164 6.41 -7.40 1.88
C SER A 164 5.93 -6.08 1.28
N ILE A 165 6.26 -5.85 0.00
CA ILE A 165 5.94 -4.61 -0.72
C ILE A 165 4.78 -4.93 -1.66
N PHE A 166 3.66 -4.24 -1.47
CA PHE A 166 2.46 -4.44 -2.25
C PHE A 166 1.84 -3.09 -2.60
N PHE A 167 1.49 -2.91 -3.86
CA PHE A 167 0.47 -1.96 -4.26
C PHE A 167 -0.91 -2.45 -3.82
N GLU A 168 -1.76 -1.47 -3.58
CA GLU A 168 -3.20 -1.64 -3.47
C GLU A 168 -3.84 -0.68 -4.49
N VAL A 169 -5.00 -1.03 -5.03
CA VAL A 169 -5.75 -0.15 -5.93
C VAL A 169 -6.93 0.46 -5.17
N ASP A 170 -7.19 1.74 -5.43
CA ASP A 170 -8.41 2.43 -5.00
C ASP A 170 -9.08 3.04 -6.24
N GLY A 171 -10.40 2.88 -6.35
CA GLY A 171 -11.18 3.17 -7.56
C GLY A 171 -11.93 1.95 -8.14
N PRO A 172 -12.49 2.08 -9.37
CA PRO A 172 -12.39 3.23 -10.28
C PRO A 172 -13.16 4.46 -9.77
N TYR A 173 -12.64 5.65 -10.03
CA TYR A 173 -13.28 6.93 -9.71
C TYR A 173 -14.08 7.48 -10.90
N ARG A 174 -15.03 8.38 -10.61
CA ARG A 174 -15.88 8.98 -11.65
C ARG A 174 -15.15 10.04 -12.46
N CYS A 175 -14.29 10.83 -11.82
CA CYS A 175 -13.57 11.93 -12.43
C CYS A 175 -12.32 12.23 -11.60
N MET A 176 -11.33 12.87 -12.23
CA MET A 176 -10.20 13.48 -11.56
C MET A 176 -9.90 14.81 -12.25
N VAL A 177 -9.68 15.87 -11.46
CA VAL A 177 -9.34 17.22 -11.95
C VAL A 177 -7.95 17.57 -11.46
N ILE A 178 -7.06 17.89 -12.39
CA ILE A 178 -5.67 18.26 -12.11
C ILE A 178 -5.42 19.67 -12.68
N PRO A 179 -5.03 20.65 -11.85
CA PRO A 179 -4.72 21.99 -12.31
C PRO A 179 -3.36 22.05 -13.02
N SER A 180 -3.25 22.91 -14.02
CA SER A 180 -1.96 23.25 -14.66
C SER A 180 -1.33 24.49 -13.99
N GLY A 181 -0.01 24.63 -14.09
CA GLY A 181 0.68 25.87 -13.73
C GLY A 181 0.34 27.02 -14.68
N LEU A 182 0.64 28.24 -14.24
CA LEU A 182 0.49 29.45 -15.07
C LEU A 182 1.59 29.57 -16.14
N GLU A 183 2.76 28.98 -15.86
CA GLU A 183 3.90 28.97 -16.77
C GLU A 183 3.86 27.75 -17.69
N GLU A 184 4.27 27.94 -18.94
CA GLU A 184 4.36 26.87 -19.93
C GLU A 184 5.30 25.76 -19.44
N GLY A 185 4.84 24.51 -19.53
CA GLY A 185 5.61 23.33 -19.12
C GLY A 185 5.69 23.11 -17.60
N VAL A 186 5.10 23.99 -16.76
CA VAL A 186 5.10 23.83 -15.31
C VAL A 186 3.83 23.12 -14.83
N LEU A 187 3.99 21.91 -14.30
CA LEU A 187 2.92 21.15 -13.66
C LEU A 187 2.86 21.41 -12.15
N LEU A 188 1.65 21.60 -11.62
CA LEU A 188 1.43 21.75 -10.18
C LEU A 188 1.35 20.37 -9.52
N LYS A 189 2.42 19.97 -8.84
CA LYS A 189 2.46 18.70 -8.10
C LYS A 189 1.59 18.74 -6.85
N LYS A 190 1.08 17.58 -6.44
CA LYS A 190 0.31 17.37 -5.20
C LYS A 190 -0.95 18.24 -5.08
N ARG A 191 -1.57 18.60 -6.21
CA ARG A 191 -2.84 19.32 -6.27
C ARG A 191 -3.78 18.59 -7.23
N TYR A 192 -4.88 18.06 -6.71
CA TYR A 192 -5.89 17.38 -7.50
C TYR A 192 -7.19 17.24 -6.70
N ALA A 193 -8.30 17.02 -7.40
CA ALA A 193 -9.58 16.61 -6.83
C ALA A 193 -10.02 15.31 -7.52
N VAL A 194 -10.52 14.36 -6.73
CA VAL A 194 -10.98 13.02 -7.16
C VAL A 194 -12.38 12.80 -6.61
#